data_AF-A0A7Y0BEN3-F1
#
_entry.id   AF-A0A7Y0BEN3-F1
#
_cell.length_a   1.000
_cell.length_b   1.000
_cell.length_c   1.000
_cell.angle_alpha   90.00
_cell.angle_beta   90.00
_cell.angle_gamma   90.00
#
_symmetry.space_group_name_H-M   'P 1'
#
loop_
_entity.id
_entity.type
_entity.pdbx_description
1 polymer ?
#
loop_
_entity_poly.entity_id
_entity_poly.type
_entity_poly.pdbx_seq_one_letter_code
_entity_poly.pdbx_strand_id
1 'polypeptide(L)'
;MADNGQLYVLCDTNVGARDAHLFRKKGGPLLIDMLRAKKAKLLMPEVLRMEYIKQFTLSGDEVLPKAVKELHRLKTLCGYDLFELLPKSQFGEAQALEILEQLEDIIHIIPTTPELKVAASDRTIENRRPTSKSDHGYKDCLIWESMLTLPRGSEVLFVSRDEVGFFEKGALATGLKKEAQSRGLVLTAFSTTAEMGLNPLVEALKTRFSDLAAMGPDDMPMGEHPLVQAYMKTERIVPVLPLDPAVVTPQQVIVEPGEMEALLAARTKHLGLIDIKALGFVGFLERTGKQAVINMLVESGVAADAARNALERLALAGLIRDTGHNYLAVAGDLLNKAIQQAVPAMIALNGFGD
;
A
#
# COMPACT_ATOMS: atom_id res chain seq x y z
N MET A 1 -4.45 -46.04 -9.60
CA MET A 1 -4.61 -44.61 -9.96
C MET A 1 -3.84 -43.82 -8.92
N ALA A 2 -2.57 -43.52 -9.19
CA ALA A 2 -1.66 -42.92 -8.22
C ALA A 2 -0.96 -41.77 -8.91
N ASP A 3 -1.56 -40.58 -8.83
CA ASP A 3 -1.01 -39.37 -9.44
C ASP A 3 -1.48 -38.15 -8.64
N ASN A 4 -1.03 -38.04 -7.39
CA ASN A 4 -1.32 -36.87 -6.56
C ASN A 4 -0.03 -36.06 -6.34
N GLY A 5 0.63 -35.70 -7.44
CA GLY A 5 1.55 -34.57 -7.42
C GLY A 5 0.79 -33.32 -6.97
N GLN A 6 1.38 -32.52 -6.09
CA GLN A 6 0.78 -31.25 -5.69
C GLN A 6 0.71 -30.32 -6.91
N LEU A 7 -0.47 -29.75 -7.17
CA LEU A 7 -0.67 -28.73 -8.19
C LEU A 7 -0.23 -27.37 -7.64
N TYR A 8 0.68 -26.73 -8.36
CA TYR A 8 1.17 -25.39 -8.10
C TYR A 8 0.79 -24.45 -9.26
N VAL A 9 0.44 -23.22 -8.91
CA VAL A 9 0.29 -22.11 -9.85
C VAL A 9 1.41 -21.11 -9.58
N LEU A 10 2.15 -20.72 -10.60
CA LEU A 10 3.18 -19.69 -10.52
C LEU A 10 2.82 -18.52 -11.43
N CYS A 11 2.73 -17.33 -10.87
CA CYS A 11 2.45 -16.11 -11.63
C CYS A 11 3.67 -15.17 -11.57
N ASP A 12 4.16 -14.73 -12.74
CA ASP A 12 5.13 -13.63 -12.77
C ASP A 12 4.53 -12.35 -12.13
N THR A 13 5.40 -11.48 -11.62
CA THR A 13 5.09 -10.15 -11.06
C THR A 13 4.16 -9.34 -11.93
N ASN A 14 4.43 -9.25 -13.23
CA ASN A 14 3.61 -8.41 -14.09
C ASN A 14 2.16 -8.90 -14.12
N VAL A 15 1.96 -10.21 -14.10
CA VAL A 15 0.63 -10.81 -14.14
C VAL A 15 -0.05 -10.72 -12.77
N GLY A 16 0.63 -11.18 -11.72
CA GLY A 16 0.05 -11.29 -10.37
C GLY A 16 -0.15 -9.94 -9.66
N ALA A 17 0.86 -9.06 -9.72
CA ALA A 17 0.84 -7.78 -9.00
C ALA A 17 0.28 -6.64 -9.86
N ARG A 18 0.80 -6.44 -11.07
CA ARG A 18 0.40 -5.29 -11.92
C ARG A 18 -0.95 -5.50 -12.60
N ASP A 19 -1.14 -6.61 -13.30
CA ASP A 19 -2.35 -6.81 -14.10
C ASP A 19 -3.54 -7.25 -13.25
N ALA A 20 -3.32 -8.18 -12.32
CA ALA A 20 -4.36 -8.69 -11.43
C ALA A 20 -4.49 -7.90 -10.13
N HIS A 21 -3.69 -6.85 -9.89
CA HIS A 21 -3.75 -6.03 -8.66
C HIS A 21 -3.67 -6.88 -7.38
N LEU A 22 -2.66 -7.74 -7.27
CA LEU A 22 -2.55 -8.78 -6.23
C LEU A 22 -3.79 -9.68 -6.19
N PHE A 23 -4.13 -10.27 -7.33
CA PHE A 23 -5.26 -11.19 -7.49
C PHE A 23 -6.65 -10.60 -7.17
N ARG A 24 -6.80 -9.27 -7.13
CA ARG A 24 -8.10 -8.59 -6.95
C ARG A 24 -8.84 -8.33 -8.26
N LYS A 25 -8.20 -8.50 -9.42
CA LYS A 25 -8.76 -8.24 -10.75
C LYS A 25 -8.37 -9.32 -11.76
N LYS A 26 -8.98 -9.26 -12.96
CA LYS A 26 -8.61 -10.02 -14.18
C LYS A 26 -8.43 -11.53 -13.93
N GLY A 27 -9.45 -12.15 -13.35
CA GLY A 27 -9.46 -13.59 -13.04
C GLY A 27 -8.80 -13.97 -11.71
N GLY A 28 -8.19 -13.00 -11.00
CA GLY A 28 -7.56 -13.23 -9.70
C GLY A 28 -8.47 -13.87 -8.65
N PRO A 29 -9.64 -13.28 -8.30
CA PRO A 29 -10.50 -13.84 -7.26
C PRO A 29 -10.97 -15.26 -7.60
N LEU A 30 -11.39 -15.46 -8.85
CA LEU A 30 -11.82 -16.77 -9.35
C LEU A 30 -10.67 -17.81 -9.29
N LEU A 31 -9.44 -17.41 -9.61
CA LEU A 31 -8.27 -18.27 -9.45
C LEU A 31 -8.09 -18.68 -7.98
N ILE A 32 -8.21 -17.75 -7.03
CA ILE A 32 -8.08 -18.05 -5.59
C ILE A 32 -9.10 -19.09 -5.15
N ASP A 33 -10.36 -18.93 -5.55
CA ASP A 33 -11.42 -19.88 -5.21
C ASP A 33 -11.18 -21.27 -5.82
N MET A 34 -10.72 -21.31 -7.08
CA MET A 34 -10.35 -22.56 -7.74
C MET A 34 -9.18 -23.25 -7.03
N LEU A 35 -8.17 -22.49 -6.60
CA LEU A 35 -7.03 -23.03 -5.85
C LEU A 35 -7.49 -23.64 -4.52
N ARG A 36 -8.35 -22.95 -3.78
CA ARG A 36 -8.94 -23.44 -2.52
C ARG A 36 -9.78 -24.70 -2.75
N ALA A 37 -10.67 -24.67 -3.74
CA ALA A 37 -11.54 -25.80 -4.07
C ALA A 37 -10.74 -27.07 -4.43
N LYS A 38 -9.59 -26.90 -5.09
CA LYS A 38 -8.73 -28.02 -5.52
C LYS A 38 -7.56 -28.32 -4.60
N LYS A 39 -7.46 -27.63 -3.46
CA LYS A 39 -6.29 -27.72 -2.56
C LYS A 39 -4.96 -27.52 -3.30
N ALA A 40 -4.99 -26.75 -4.38
CA ALA A 40 -3.82 -26.35 -5.14
C ALA A 40 -3.15 -25.16 -4.44
N LYS A 41 -1.88 -24.91 -4.77
CA LYS A 41 -1.08 -23.90 -4.09
C LYS A 41 -0.59 -22.82 -5.05
N LEU A 42 -0.61 -21.58 -4.61
CA LEU A 42 0.06 -20.47 -5.29
C LEU A 42 1.55 -20.51 -4.90
N LEU A 43 2.40 -20.90 -5.84
CA LEU A 43 3.85 -20.90 -5.68
C LEU A 43 4.35 -19.46 -5.64
N MET A 44 4.97 -19.08 -4.53
CA MET A 44 5.48 -17.72 -4.32
C MET A 44 6.91 -17.77 -3.80
N PRO A 45 7.91 -17.82 -4.70
CA PRO A 45 9.29 -17.50 -4.37
C PRO A 45 9.36 -16.18 -3.60
N GLU A 46 10.21 -16.09 -2.58
CA GLU A 46 10.34 -14.89 -1.75
C GLU A 46 10.69 -13.64 -2.59
N VAL A 47 11.47 -13.80 -3.67
CA VAL A 47 11.74 -12.72 -4.64
C VAL A 47 10.46 -12.16 -5.28
N LEU A 48 9.48 -13.03 -5.60
CA LEU A 48 8.19 -12.61 -6.14
C LEU A 48 7.34 -11.94 -5.06
N ARG A 49 7.34 -12.46 -3.84
CA ARG A 49 6.65 -11.82 -2.71
C ARG A 49 7.11 -10.38 -2.51
N MET A 50 8.43 -10.16 -2.47
CA MET A 50 9.01 -8.81 -2.33
C MET A 50 8.62 -7.89 -3.49
N GLU A 51 8.68 -8.40 -4.72
CA GLU A 51 8.34 -7.61 -5.90
C GLU A 51 6.84 -7.31 -5.97
N TYR A 52 5.98 -8.24 -5.55
CA TYR A 52 4.53 -8.05 -5.46
C TYR A 52 4.19 -6.87 -4.54
N ILE A 53 4.77 -6.85 -3.33
CA ILE A 53 4.61 -5.76 -2.36
C ILE A 53 5.12 -4.44 -2.95
N LYS A 54 6.32 -4.46 -3.53
CA LYS A 54 6.94 -3.27 -4.14
C LYS A 54 6.09 -2.69 -5.27
N GLN A 55 5.66 -3.51 -6.23
CA GLN A 55 4.87 -3.05 -7.38
C GLN A 55 3.49 -2.56 -6.97
N PHE A 56 2.86 -3.21 -6.00
CA PHE A 56 1.59 -2.74 -5.45
C PHE A 56 1.73 -1.40 -4.74
N THR A 57 2.81 -1.23 -3.95
CA THR A 57 3.13 0.04 -3.26
C THR A 57 3.36 1.16 -4.26
N LEU A 58 4.21 0.95 -5.28
CA LEU A 58 4.45 1.92 -6.34
C LEU A 58 3.16 2.32 -7.06
N SER A 59 2.31 1.35 -7.39
CA SER A 59 1.01 1.62 -8.02
C SER A 59 0.11 2.46 -7.11
N GLY A 60 0.12 2.20 -5.81
CA GLY A 60 -0.62 3.00 -4.81
C GLY A 60 -0.09 4.43 -4.71
N ASP A 61 1.22 4.60 -4.65
CA ASP A 61 1.90 5.90 -4.57
C ASP A 61 1.70 6.75 -5.84
N GLU A 62 1.50 6.13 -7.00
CA GLU A 62 1.15 6.83 -8.24
C GLU A 62 -0.31 7.28 -8.30
N VAL A 63 -1.22 6.52 -7.69
CA VAL A 63 -2.67 6.76 -7.75
C VAL A 63 -3.13 7.73 -6.66
N LEU A 64 -2.56 7.65 -5.46
CA LEU A 64 -2.98 8.46 -4.32
C LEU A 64 -2.87 9.97 -4.58
N PRO A 65 -1.77 10.52 -5.14
CA PRO A 65 -1.68 11.95 -5.45
C PRO A 65 -2.73 12.42 -6.46
N LYS A 66 -3.10 11.55 -7.42
CA LYS A 66 -4.17 11.84 -8.38
C LYS A 66 -5.53 11.92 -7.68
N ALA A 67 -5.80 10.98 -6.76
CA ALA A 67 -7.01 11.01 -5.93
C ALA A 67 -7.07 12.26 -5.04
N VAL A 68 -5.95 12.62 -4.38
CA VAL A 68 -5.82 13.86 -3.59
C VAL A 68 -6.16 15.09 -4.43
N LYS A 69 -5.64 15.17 -5.65
CA LYS A 69 -5.89 16.29 -6.57
C LYS A 69 -7.37 16.40 -6.95
N GLU A 70 -8.01 15.29 -7.30
CA GLU A 70 -9.43 15.31 -7.67
C GLU A 70 -10.34 15.56 -6.47
N LEU A 71 -9.99 15.07 -5.27
CA LEU A 71 -10.72 15.42 -4.05
C LEU A 71 -10.57 16.90 -3.68
N HIS A 72 -9.39 17.49 -3.89
CA HIS A 72 -9.21 18.94 -3.74
C HIS A 72 -10.13 19.71 -4.70
N ARG A 73 -10.25 19.26 -5.96
CA ARG A 73 -11.16 19.86 -6.94
C ARG A 73 -12.62 19.73 -6.52
N LEU A 74 -13.03 18.57 -6.04
CA LEU A 74 -14.39 18.36 -5.51
C LEU A 74 -14.67 19.28 -4.33
N LYS A 75 -13.74 19.38 -3.37
CA LYS A 75 -13.85 20.29 -2.22
C LYS A 75 -14.07 21.75 -2.67
N THR A 76 -13.38 22.22 -3.70
CA THR A 76 -13.62 23.56 -4.28
C THR A 76 -15.02 23.71 -4.88
N LEU A 77 -15.56 22.66 -5.50
CA LEU A 77 -16.85 22.70 -6.18
C LEU A 77 -18.04 22.56 -5.24
N CYS A 78 -17.95 21.71 -4.22
CA CYS A 78 -19.08 21.38 -3.34
C CYS A 78 -18.91 21.86 -1.89
N GLY A 79 -17.72 22.35 -1.50
CA GLY A 79 -17.43 22.84 -0.15
C GLY A 79 -17.18 21.73 0.90
N TYR A 80 -17.35 20.45 0.55
CA TYR A 80 -17.18 19.34 1.48
C TYR A 80 -15.72 18.85 1.52
N ASP A 81 -15.22 18.60 2.74
CA ASP A 81 -13.94 17.94 2.94
C ASP A 81 -14.12 16.42 2.93
N LEU A 82 -13.50 15.76 1.95
CA LEU A 82 -13.57 14.32 1.77
C LEU A 82 -12.20 13.65 1.95
N PHE A 83 -11.19 14.38 2.44
CA PHE A 83 -9.83 13.83 2.60
C PHE A 83 -9.76 12.70 3.62
N GLU A 84 -10.68 12.65 4.58
CA GLU A 84 -10.79 11.55 5.57
C GLU A 84 -11.12 10.20 4.92
N LEU A 85 -11.63 10.20 3.68
CA LEU A 85 -11.89 8.98 2.91
C LEU A 85 -10.64 8.43 2.22
N LEU A 86 -9.52 9.15 2.22
CA LEU A 86 -8.29 8.66 1.62
C LEU A 86 -7.55 7.69 2.55
N PRO A 87 -6.89 6.68 1.99
CA PRO A 87 -6.02 5.84 2.78
C PRO A 87 -4.82 6.64 3.32
N LYS A 88 -4.26 6.19 4.45
CA LYS A 88 -3.10 6.81 5.10
C LYS A 88 -1.85 6.76 4.20
N SER A 89 -0.84 7.56 4.54
CA SER A 89 0.49 7.39 3.94
C SER A 89 0.99 5.95 4.16
N GLN A 90 1.72 5.41 3.17
CA GLN A 90 2.23 4.03 3.17
C GLN A 90 1.15 2.93 3.16
N PHE A 91 -0.11 3.23 2.81
CA PHE A 91 -1.16 2.21 2.74
C PHE A 91 -0.84 1.06 1.78
N GLY A 92 -0.06 1.31 0.73
CA GLY A 92 0.26 0.31 -0.29
C GLY A 92 0.95 -0.92 0.28
N GLU A 93 1.99 -0.71 1.11
CA GLU A 93 2.74 -1.81 1.72
C GLU A 93 1.89 -2.58 2.74
N ALA A 94 1.23 -1.88 3.67
CA ALA A 94 0.37 -2.49 4.67
C ALA A 94 -0.76 -3.30 4.03
N GLN A 95 -1.39 -2.76 2.98
CA GLN A 95 -2.46 -3.44 2.26
C GLN A 95 -1.96 -4.65 1.48
N ALA A 96 -0.77 -4.57 0.86
CA ALA A 96 -0.17 -5.69 0.16
C ALA A 96 0.11 -6.85 1.12
N LEU A 97 0.65 -6.55 2.31
CA LEU A 97 0.90 -7.54 3.35
C LEU A 97 -0.39 -8.19 3.84
N GLU A 98 -1.43 -7.39 4.12
CA GLU A 98 -2.74 -7.91 4.54
C GLU A 98 -3.36 -8.83 3.47
N ILE A 99 -3.28 -8.46 2.19
CA ILE A 99 -3.77 -9.29 1.09
C ILE A 99 -3.01 -10.62 1.06
N LEU A 100 -1.68 -10.59 1.19
CA LEU A 100 -0.87 -11.82 1.18
C LEU A 100 -1.12 -12.69 2.41
N GLU A 101 -1.40 -12.11 3.57
CA GLU A 101 -1.79 -12.82 4.79
C GLU A 101 -3.15 -13.53 4.60
N GLN A 102 -4.13 -12.88 3.96
CA GLN A 102 -5.41 -13.50 3.61
C GLN A 102 -5.29 -14.67 2.60
N LEU A 103 -4.13 -14.83 1.97
CA LEU A 103 -3.81 -15.88 1.02
C LEU A 103 -2.85 -16.94 1.58
N GLU A 104 -2.45 -16.84 2.85
CA GLU A 104 -1.48 -17.75 3.46
C GLU A 104 -1.92 -19.23 3.37
N ASP A 105 -3.23 -19.49 3.40
CA ASP A 105 -3.81 -20.83 3.30
C ASP A 105 -3.50 -21.53 1.97
N ILE A 106 -3.28 -20.77 0.90
CA ILE A 106 -2.96 -21.30 -0.43
C ILE A 106 -1.55 -20.96 -0.91
N ILE A 107 -0.84 -20.03 -0.27
CA ILE A 107 0.53 -19.69 -0.66
C ILE A 107 1.51 -20.79 -0.23
N HIS A 108 2.38 -21.19 -1.16
CA HIS A 108 3.56 -22.00 -0.89
C HIS A 108 4.81 -21.15 -1.12
N ILE A 109 5.47 -20.78 -0.02
CA ILE A 109 6.67 -19.92 -0.07
C ILE A 109 7.91 -20.76 -0.31
N ILE A 110 8.73 -20.36 -1.27
CA ILE A 110 10.11 -20.85 -1.41
C ILE A 110 11.07 -19.75 -0.94
N PRO A 111 11.77 -19.95 0.19
CA PRO A 111 12.71 -18.96 0.71
C PRO A 111 13.94 -18.85 -0.19
N THR A 112 14.54 -17.66 -0.27
CA THR A 112 15.72 -17.40 -1.08
C THR A 112 16.99 -17.85 -0.36
N THR A 113 17.33 -19.14 -0.49
CA THR A 113 18.53 -19.70 0.14
C THR A 113 19.82 -19.25 -0.56
N PRO A 114 21.00 -19.32 0.10
CA PRO A 114 22.28 -19.03 -0.54
C PRO A 114 22.52 -19.87 -1.80
N GLU A 115 22.13 -21.15 -1.79
CA GLU A 115 22.29 -22.06 -2.92
C GLU A 115 21.45 -21.60 -4.12
N LEU A 116 20.22 -21.15 -3.88
CA LEU A 116 19.37 -20.57 -4.92
C LEU A 116 19.97 -19.28 -5.49
N LYS A 117 20.56 -18.42 -4.64
CA LYS A 117 21.22 -17.19 -5.10
C LYS A 117 22.42 -17.51 -5.98
N VAL A 118 23.21 -18.51 -5.62
CA VAL A 118 24.36 -18.96 -6.41
C VAL A 118 23.88 -19.55 -7.74
N ALA A 119 22.93 -20.49 -7.72
CA ALA A 119 22.39 -21.10 -8.94
C ALA A 119 21.81 -20.06 -9.92
N ALA A 120 21.05 -19.07 -9.41
CA ALA A 120 20.53 -17.99 -10.23
C ALA A 120 21.64 -17.06 -10.76
N SER A 121 22.69 -16.83 -9.98
CA SER A 121 23.85 -16.03 -10.39
C SER A 121 24.61 -16.73 -11.51
N ASP A 122 24.91 -18.01 -11.35
CA ASP A 122 25.60 -18.84 -12.35
C ASP A 122 24.81 -18.84 -13.66
N ARG A 123 23.49 -19.08 -13.59
CA ARG A 123 22.60 -19.03 -14.76
C ARG A 123 22.65 -17.67 -15.46
N THR A 124 22.67 -16.58 -14.69
CA THR A 124 22.72 -15.21 -15.22
C THR A 124 24.06 -14.94 -15.92
N ILE A 125 25.18 -15.31 -15.30
CA ILE A 125 26.53 -15.16 -15.85
C ILE A 125 26.70 -15.97 -17.14
N GLU A 126 26.16 -17.18 -17.17
CA GLU A 126 26.19 -18.07 -18.33
C GLU A 126 25.22 -17.65 -19.45
N ASN A 127 24.46 -16.57 -19.26
CA ASN A 127 23.42 -16.10 -20.18
C ASN A 127 22.39 -17.21 -20.51
N ARG A 128 22.12 -18.11 -19.56
CA ARG A 128 21.12 -19.16 -19.70
C ARG A 128 19.73 -18.63 -19.38
N ARG A 129 18.75 -18.93 -20.25
CA ARG A 129 17.33 -18.60 -20.02
C ARG A 129 16.87 -19.05 -18.61
N PRO A 130 15.95 -18.32 -17.95
CA PRO A 130 15.18 -17.19 -18.49
C PRO A 130 15.91 -15.84 -18.43
N THR A 131 17.22 -15.80 -18.18
CA THR A 131 17.96 -14.52 -18.23
C THR A 131 17.83 -13.87 -19.61
N SER A 132 17.71 -12.55 -19.61
CA SER A 132 17.70 -11.70 -20.79
C SER A 132 18.72 -10.58 -20.61
N LYS A 133 19.09 -9.87 -21.68
CA LYS A 133 20.01 -8.71 -21.60
C LYS A 133 19.43 -7.52 -20.82
N SER A 134 18.25 -7.67 -20.21
CA SER A 134 17.61 -6.63 -19.41
C SER A 134 18.01 -6.73 -17.95
N ASP A 135 17.79 -5.66 -17.19
CA ASP A 135 18.06 -5.57 -15.74
C ASP A 135 17.23 -6.55 -14.88
N HIS A 136 16.38 -7.38 -15.48
CA HIS A 136 15.49 -8.31 -14.78
C HIS A 136 15.94 -9.77 -14.87
N GLY A 137 16.95 -10.10 -15.69
CA GLY A 137 17.35 -11.49 -15.94
C GLY A 137 17.72 -12.29 -14.69
N TYR A 138 18.36 -11.67 -13.69
CA TYR A 138 18.67 -12.33 -12.41
C TYR A 138 17.41 -12.70 -11.61
N LYS A 139 16.39 -11.84 -11.62
CA LYS A 139 15.13 -12.10 -10.92
C LYS A 139 14.37 -13.25 -11.58
N ASP A 140 14.32 -13.26 -12.91
CA ASP A 140 13.70 -14.35 -13.65
C ASP A 140 14.40 -15.68 -13.39
N CYS A 141 15.73 -15.66 -13.26
CA CYS A 141 16.52 -16.82 -12.87
C CYS A 141 16.20 -17.28 -11.45
N LEU A 142 16.04 -16.38 -10.47
CA LEU A 142 15.61 -16.76 -9.13
C LEU A 142 14.22 -17.39 -9.11
N ILE A 143 13.28 -16.86 -9.89
CA ILE A 143 11.92 -17.43 -10.03
C ILE A 143 12.01 -18.85 -10.56
N TRP A 144 12.78 -19.04 -11.64
CA TRP A 144 12.96 -20.33 -12.28
C TRP A 144 13.66 -21.35 -11.38
N GLU A 145 14.80 -20.99 -10.80
CA GLU A 145 15.55 -21.87 -9.89
C GLU A 145 14.70 -22.26 -8.67
N SER A 146 13.91 -21.32 -8.13
CA SER A 146 12.98 -21.63 -7.04
C SER A 146 11.98 -22.70 -7.44
N MET A 147 11.36 -22.58 -8.62
CA MET A 147 10.42 -23.59 -9.14
C MET A 147 11.07 -24.97 -9.30
N LEU A 148 12.34 -25.03 -9.70
CA LEU A 148 13.07 -26.30 -9.86
C LEU A 148 13.36 -27.04 -8.54
N THR A 149 13.18 -26.38 -7.39
CA THR A 149 13.32 -27.02 -6.06
C THR A 149 12.09 -27.81 -5.64
N LEU A 150 10.99 -27.72 -6.39
CA LEU A 150 9.76 -28.46 -6.09
C LEU A 150 9.99 -29.98 -6.12
N PRO A 151 9.25 -30.76 -5.31
CA PRO A 151 9.34 -32.21 -5.31
C PRO A 151 9.06 -32.81 -6.69
N ARG A 152 9.74 -33.90 -7.02
CA ARG A 152 9.48 -34.65 -8.26
C ARG A 152 8.03 -35.13 -8.29
N GLY A 153 7.39 -35.06 -9.46
CA GLY A 153 5.98 -35.33 -9.66
C GLY A 153 5.07 -34.10 -9.43
N SER A 154 5.61 -32.99 -8.93
CA SER A 154 4.81 -31.75 -8.81
C SER A 154 4.40 -31.25 -10.18
N GLU A 155 3.18 -30.74 -10.25
CA GLU A 155 2.65 -30.09 -11.43
C GLU A 155 2.66 -28.58 -11.25
N VAL A 156 3.09 -27.85 -12.28
CA VAL A 156 3.19 -26.40 -12.25
C VAL A 156 2.45 -25.82 -13.45
N LEU A 157 1.51 -24.93 -13.18
CA LEU A 157 0.91 -24.04 -14.17
C LEU A 157 1.57 -22.67 -14.05
N PHE A 158 2.39 -22.31 -15.02
CA PHE A 158 3.14 -21.06 -15.04
C PHE A 158 2.50 -20.04 -15.97
N VAL A 159 2.32 -18.80 -15.53
CA VAL A 159 1.81 -17.70 -16.37
C VAL A 159 2.76 -16.50 -16.31
N SER A 160 3.15 -16.00 -17.48
CA SER A 160 4.04 -14.85 -17.61
C SER A 160 3.77 -14.07 -18.89
N ARG A 161 4.17 -12.79 -18.89
CA ARG A 161 4.15 -11.89 -20.06
C ARG A 161 5.49 -11.80 -20.77
N ASP A 162 6.55 -12.34 -20.15
CA ASP A 162 7.90 -12.21 -20.68
C ASP A 162 8.18 -13.25 -21.76
N GLU A 163 7.88 -12.84 -22.99
CA GLU A 163 8.16 -13.60 -24.21
C GLU A 163 9.65 -13.82 -24.46
N VAL A 164 10.53 -12.96 -23.94
CA VAL A 164 11.97 -13.04 -24.23
C VAL A 164 12.66 -14.01 -23.29
N GLY A 165 12.37 -13.92 -21.98
CA GLY A 165 12.96 -14.80 -20.98
C GLY A 165 12.41 -16.23 -21.07
N PHE A 166 11.08 -16.38 -21.01
CA PHE A 166 10.46 -17.69 -20.77
C PHE A 166 9.93 -18.39 -22.02
N PHE A 167 9.52 -17.64 -23.05
CA PHE A 167 8.83 -18.23 -24.21
C PHE A 167 9.66 -18.18 -25.50
N GLU A 168 9.26 -19.00 -26.45
CA GLU A 168 9.74 -19.06 -27.83
C GLU A 168 8.52 -19.29 -28.73
N LYS A 169 8.09 -18.25 -29.46
CA LYS A 169 6.90 -18.30 -30.33
C LYS A 169 5.62 -18.71 -29.58
N GLY A 170 5.40 -18.15 -28.38
CA GLY A 170 4.21 -18.40 -27.56
C GLY A 170 4.18 -19.75 -26.83
N ALA A 171 5.20 -20.59 -26.98
CA ALA A 171 5.38 -21.81 -26.21
C ALA A 171 6.56 -21.66 -25.24
N LEU A 172 6.57 -22.39 -24.12
CA LEU A 172 7.71 -22.39 -23.20
C LEU A 172 9.00 -22.75 -23.96
N ALA A 173 10.06 -21.98 -23.73
CA ALA A 173 11.35 -22.21 -24.37
C ALA A 173 11.82 -23.66 -24.19
N THR A 174 12.34 -24.27 -25.26
CA THR A 174 12.57 -25.73 -25.29
C THR A 174 13.54 -26.20 -24.21
N GLY A 175 14.58 -25.39 -23.93
CA GLY A 175 15.55 -25.67 -22.87
C GLY A 175 14.92 -25.70 -21.47
N LEU A 176 14.06 -24.72 -21.17
CA LEU A 176 13.33 -24.63 -19.91
C LEU A 176 12.38 -25.82 -19.73
N LYS A 177 11.66 -26.21 -20.79
CA LYS A 177 10.78 -27.39 -20.76
C LYS A 177 11.55 -28.68 -20.44
N LYS A 178 12.67 -28.91 -21.13
CA LYS A 178 13.52 -30.10 -20.90
C LYS A 178 14.10 -30.14 -19.49
N GLU A 179 14.49 -28.97 -18.96
CA GLU A 179 15.03 -28.85 -17.62
C GLU A 179 13.98 -29.15 -16.54
N ALA A 180 12.77 -28.60 -16.65
CA ALA A 180 11.68 -28.93 -15.74
C ALA A 180 11.37 -30.44 -15.76
N GLN A 181 11.35 -31.04 -16.95
CA GLN A 181 11.15 -32.48 -17.12
C GLN A 181 12.27 -33.34 -16.53
N SER A 182 13.54 -32.92 -16.66
CA SER A 182 14.67 -33.67 -16.09
C SER A 182 14.65 -33.64 -14.56
N ARG A 183 14.14 -32.55 -13.97
CA ARG A 183 13.82 -32.45 -12.53
C ARG A 183 12.58 -33.25 -12.13
N GLY A 184 11.80 -33.75 -13.09
CA GLY A 184 10.60 -34.54 -12.85
C GLY A 184 9.36 -33.69 -12.57
N LEU A 185 9.32 -32.45 -13.05
CA LEU A 185 8.16 -31.57 -12.95
C LEU A 185 7.28 -31.70 -14.20
N VAL A 186 5.96 -31.62 -14.00
CA VAL A 186 4.97 -31.52 -15.08
C VAL A 186 4.62 -30.03 -15.24
N LEU A 187 5.22 -29.37 -16.24
CA LEU A 187 5.07 -27.92 -16.41
C LEU A 187 4.22 -27.60 -17.64
N THR A 188 3.14 -26.83 -17.41
CA THR A 188 2.35 -26.18 -18.45
C THR A 188 2.51 -24.67 -18.30
N ALA A 189 2.92 -23.98 -19.36
CA ALA A 189 3.13 -22.54 -19.32
C ALA A 189 2.17 -21.82 -20.27
N PHE A 190 1.68 -20.66 -19.83
CA PHE A 190 0.75 -19.81 -20.55
C PHE A 190 1.39 -18.44 -20.74
N SER A 191 1.57 -18.04 -22.00
CA SER A 191 1.82 -16.63 -22.31
C SER A 191 0.50 -15.85 -22.19
N THR A 192 0.57 -14.64 -21.65
CA THR A 192 -0.59 -13.76 -21.48
C THR A 192 -0.27 -12.32 -21.89
N THR A 193 -1.31 -11.48 -21.95
CA THR A 193 -1.20 -10.04 -22.21
C THR A 193 -1.73 -9.25 -21.01
N ALA A 194 -1.47 -7.94 -21.01
CA ALA A 194 -2.00 -7.04 -19.99
C ALA A 194 -3.53 -7.12 -19.89
N GLU A 195 -4.22 -7.27 -21.03
CA GLU A 195 -5.67 -7.32 -21.09
C GLU A 195 -6.24 -8.63 -20.52
N MET A 196 -5.58 -9.75 -20.83
CA MET A 196 -6.05 -11.07 -20.41
C MET A 196 -5.69 -11.42 -18.96
N GLY A 197 -4.57 -10.91 -18.43
CA GLY A 197 -4.16 -11.16 -17.04
C GLY A 197 -4.08 -12.67 -16.72
N LEU A 198 -4.87 -13.14 -15.75
CA LEU A 198 -4.90 -14.53 -15.31
C LEU A 198 -5.96 -15.38 -16.03
N ASN A 199 -6.74 -14.81 -16.94
CA ASN A 199 -7.83 -15.54 -17.61
C ASN A 199 -7.38 -16.81 -18.35
N PRO A 200 -6.22 -16.86 -19.06
CA PRO A 200 -5.78 -18.09 -19.71
C PRO A 200 -5.58 -19.25 -18.73
N LEU A 201 -5.09 -18.94 -17.53
CA LEU A 201 -4.90 -19.91 -16.47
C LEU A 201 -6.24 -20.38 -15.88
N VAL A 202 -7.17 -19.44 -15.66
CA VAL A 202 -8.53 -19.74 -15.17
C VAL A 202 -9.25 -20.67 -16.14
N GLU A 203 -9.23 -20.37 -17.44
CA GLU A 203 -9.89 -21.20 -18.44
C GLU A 203 -9.24 -22.58 -18.59
N ALA A 204 -7.92 -22.68 -18.43
CA ALA A 204 -7.23 -23.96 -18.37
C ALA A 204 -7.68 -24.79 -17.15
N LEU A 205 -7.85 -24.17 -15.98
CA LEU A 205 -8.36 -24.84 -14.78
C LEU A 205 -9.82 -25.31 -14.95
N LYS A 206 -10.69 -24.48 -15.55
CA LYS A 206 -12.07 -24.88 -15.87
C LYS A 206 -12.14 -26.06 -16.84
N THR A 207 -11.32 -26.02 -17.88
CA THR A 207 -11.26 -27.10 -18.88
C THR A 207 -10.79 -28.39 -18.24
N ARG A 208 -9.83 -28.30 -17.31
CA ARG A 208 -9.28 -29.45 -16.60
C ARG A 208 -10.25 -30.04 -15.58
N PHE A 209 -10.95 -29.18 -14.84
CA PHE A 209 -11.82 -29.58 -13.75
C PHE A 209 -13.27 -29.23 -14.11
N SER A 210 -14.01 -30.23 -14.59
CA SER A 210 -15.39 -30.04 -15.09
C SER A 210 -16.34 -29.48 -14.03
N ASP A 211 -16.09 -29.72 -12.74
CA ASP A 211 -16.85 -29.15 -11.63
C ASP A 211 -16.56 -27.67 -11.37
N LEU A 212 -15.43 -27.13 -11.88
CA LEU A 212 -15.14 -25.69 -11.85
C LEU A 212 -15.72 -24.95 -13.06
N ALA A 213 -16.18 -25.66 -14.11
CA ALA A 213 -16.69 -25.05 -15.33
C ALA A 213 -17.94 -24.19 -15.09
N ALA A 214 -18.70 -24.47 -14.03
CA ALA A 214 -19.86 -23.70 -13.62
C ALA A 214 -19.50 -22.43 -12.82
N MET A 215 -18.25 -22.26 -12.38
CA MET A 215 -17.84 -21.04 -11.65
C MET A 215 -17.74 -19.87 -12.63
N GLY A 216 -18.71 -18.96 -12.54
CA GLY A 216 -18.82 -17.80 -13.41
C GLY A 216 -18.07 -16.58 -12.86
N PRO A 217 -17.67 -15.62 -13.72
CA PRO A 217 -17.27 -14.29 -13.26
C PRO A 217 -18.44 -13.52 -12.63
N ASP A 218 -19.69 -13.88 -12.97
CA ASP A 218 -20.92 -13.26 -12.46
C ASP A 218 -21.33 -13.74 -11.05
N ASP A 219 -20.68 -14.77 -10.50
CA ASP A 219 -20.93 -15.24 -9.12
C ASP A 219 -20.31 -14.33 -8.05
N MET A 220 -19.59 -13.27 -8.45
CA MET A 220 -19.02 -12.31 -7.51
C MET A 220 -19.05 -10.88 -8.06
N PRO A 221 -19.98 -10.02 -7.58
CA PRO A 221 -19.79 -8.59 -7.75
C PRO A 221 -18.45 -8.24 -7.08
N MET A 222 -17.61 -7.46 -7.76
CA MET A 222 -16.30 -7.02 -7.28
C MET A 222 -16.32 -6.48 -5.83
N GLY A 223 -17.48 -6.11 -5.29
CA GLY A 223 -17.64 -5.68 -3.90
C GLY A 223 -17.86 -6.77 -2.86
N GLU A 224 -17.91 -8.07 -3.18
CA GLU A 224 -18.27 -9.14 -2.22
C GLU A 224 -17.16 -10.14 -1.88
N HIS A 225 -16.12 -10.29 -2.72
CA HIS A 225 -15.02 -11.21 -2.40
C HIS A 225 -14.16 -10.67 -1.23
N PRO A 226 -13.78 -11.49 -0.22
CA PRO A 226 -13.00 -11.03 0.94
C PRO A 226 -11.72 -10.25 0.60
N LEU A 227 -10.97 -10.67 -0.43
CA LEU A 227 -9.76 -9.94 -0.89
C LEU A 227 -10.07 -8.56 -1.49
N VAL A 228 -11.29 -8.36 -2.00
CA VAL A 228 -11.72 -7.08 -2.57
C VAL A 228 -12.42 -6.23 -1.51
N GLN A 229 -13.09 -6.87 -0.56
CA GLN A 229 -13.67 -6.30 0.66
C GLN A 229 -12.66 -6.04 1.77
N ALA A 230 -11.33 -6.15 1.57
CA ALA A 230 -10.36 -5.65 2.53
C ALA A 230 -10.64 -4.15 2.77
N TYR A 231 -11.49 -3.90 3.75
CA TYR A 231 -12.34 -2.73 3.85
C TYR A 231 -11.54 -1.68 4.59
N MET A 232 -11.70 -0.45 4.13
CA MET A 232 -11.85 0.71 4.99
C MET A 232 -12.55 0.32 6.30
N LYS A 233 -11.78 0.00 7.35
CA LYS A 233 -12.25 0.09 8.74
C LYS A 233 -12.40 1.56 9.14
N THR A 234 -13.07 2.34 8.31
CA THR A 234 -13.67 3.60 8.70
C THR A 234 -15.15 3.33 8.77
N GLU A 235 -15.71 3.51 9.97
CA GLU A 235 -17.15 3.46 10.18
C GLU A 235 -17.84 4.27 9.08
N ARG A 236 -18.89 3.70 8.48
CA ARG A 236 -19.78 4.47 7.60
C ARG A 236 -20.38 5.61 8.42
N ILE A 237 -19.75 6.77 8.40
CA ILE A 237 -20.40 8.01 8.80
C ILE A 237 -21.38 8.31 7.67
N VAL A 238 -22.66 8.04 7.92
CA VAL A 238 -23.74 8.54 7.06
C VAL A 238 -23.53 10.05 6.96
N PRO A 239 -23.41 10.64 5.75
CA PRO A 239 -23.28 12.07 5.64
C PRO A 239 -24.49 12.72 6.30
N VAL A 240 -24.26 13.37 7.45
CA VAL A 240 -25.27 14.19 8.10
C VAL A 240 -25.47 15.38 7.19
N LEU A 241 -26.52 15.33 6.37
CA LEU A 241 -27.02 16.53 5.70
C LEU A 241 -27.30 17.57 6.78
N PRO A 242 -26.87 18.84 6.61
CA PRO A 242 -27.21 19.88 7.56
C PRO A 242 -28.73 19.94 7.69
N LEU A 243 -29.24 19.68 8.90
CA LEU A 243 -30.63 19.98 9.22
C LEU A 243 -30.82 21.49 9.10
N ASP A 244 -31.98 21.85 8.57
CA ASP A 244 -32.44 23.23 8.37
C ASP A 244 -32.16 24.06 9.65
N PRO A 245 -31.42 25.19 9.58
CA PRO A 245 -31.00 25.96 10.76
C PRO A 245 -32.17 26.53 11.59
N ALA A 246 -33.42 26.33 11.17
CA ALA A 246 -34.61 26.70 11.90
C ALA A 246 -34.95 25.77 13.09
N VAL A 247 -34.31 24.60 13.25
CA VAL A 247 -34.68 23.63 14.30
C VAL A 247 -33.47 23.07 15.06
N VAL A 248 -32.65 23.92 15.68
CA VAL A 248 -31.79 23.46 16.79
C VAL A 248 -31.70 24.55 17.85
N THR A 249 -32.45 24.36 18.93
CA THR A 249 -32.19 25.07 20.20
C THR A 249 -30.89 24.51 20.78
N PRO A 250 -29.93 25.34 21.22
CA PRO A 250 -28.65 24.84 21.71
C PRO A 250 -28.86 24.07 23.01
N GLN A 251 -28.71 22.76 22.95
CA GLN A 251 -28.65 21.92 24.14
C GLN A 251 -27.25 22.06 24.74
N GLN A 252 -27.18 22.63 25.95
CA GLN A 252 -25.94 22.71 26.72
C GLN A 252 -25.48 21.29 27.07
N VAL A 253 -24.37 20.87 26.47
CA VAL A 253 -23.67 19.64 26.86
C VAL A 253 -22.94 19.93 28.17
N ILE A 254 -23.43 19.37 29.26
CA ILE A 254 -22.74 19.34 30.55
C ILE A 254 -21.68 18.24 30.45
N VAL A 255 -20.42 18.63 30.39
CA VAL A 255 -19.27 17.71 30.42
C VAL A 255 -18.85 17.52 31.88
N GLU A 256 -18.80 16.27 32.34
CA GLU A 256 -18.37 15.90 33.69
C GLU A 256 -16.89 16.29 33.92
N PRO A 257 -16.50 16.75 35.13
CA PRO A 257 -15.13 17.17 35.42
C PRO A 257 -14.19 15.95 35.37
N GLY A 258 -13.20 15.97 34.46
CA GLY A 258 -12.19 14.91 34.31
C GLY A 258 -12.05 14.32 32.92
N GLU A 259 -13.11 14.25 32.11
CA GLU A 259 -13.01 13.77 30.71
C GLU A 259 -12.29 14.78 29.81
N MET A 260 -12.45 16.07 30.11
CA MET A 260 -11.76 17.15 29.40
C MET A 260 -10.25 17.12 29.67
N GLU A 261 -9.83 16.93 30.94
CA GLU A 261 -8.42 16.75 31.27
C GLU A 261 -7.83 15.48 30.67
N ALA A 262 -8.61 14.39 30.56
CA ALA A 262 -8.18 13.14 29.94
C ALA A 262 -7.99 13.26 28.42
N LEU A 263 -8.91 13.92 27.72
CA LEU A 263 -8.77 14.23 26.28
C LEU A 263 -7.60 15.20 26.02
N LEU A 264 -7.38 16.16 26.93
CA LEU A 264 -6.23 17.06 26.88
C LEU A 264 -4.92 16.32 27.10
N ALA A 265 -4.83 15.44 28.10
CA ALA A 265 -3.64 14.63 28.36
C ALA A 265 -3.36 13.64 27.22
N ALA A 266 -4.40 13.12 26.55
CA ALA A 266 -4.26 12.25 25.38
C ALA A 266 -3.72 13.00 24.14
N ARG A 267 -4.13 14.25 23.92
CA ARG A 267 -3.64 15.08 22.78
C ARG A 267 -2.31 15.78 23.02
N THR A 268 -1.95 16.07 24.27
CA THR A 268 -0.71 16.82 24.61
C THR A 268 0.46 15.96 25.06
N LYS A 269 0.27 14.64 25.24
CA LYS A 269 1.31 13.70 25.74
C LYS A 269 2.63 13.68 24.95
N HIS A 270 2.63 14.19 23.71
CA HIS A 270 3.78 14.17 22.80
C HIS A 270 4.32 15.56 22.43
N LEU A 271 3.77 16.64 22.95
CA LEU A 271 4.24 18.00 22.66
C LEU A 271 5.22 18.47 23.74
N GLY A 272 6.45 18.78 23.35
CA GLY A 272 7.44 19.39 24.23
C GLY A 272 7.17 20.88 24.44
N LEU A 273 7.84 21.48 25.43
CA LEU A 273 7.77 22.94 25.70
C LEU A 273 8.09 23.79 24.46
N ILE A 274 8.97 23.28 23.58
CA ILE A 274 9.34 23.93 22.32
C ILE A 274 8.16 23.93 21.34
N ASP A 275 7.35 22.88 21.29
CA ASP A 275 6.22 22.78 20.38
C ASP A 275 5.09 23.73 20.80
N ILE A 276 4.85 23.89 22.11
CA ILE A 276 3.89 24.86 22.63
C ILE A 276 4.35 26.29 22.32
N LYS A 277 5.64 26.59 22.51
CA LYS A 277 6.22 27.90 22.19
C LYS A 277 6.14 28.21 20.69
N ALA A 278 6.46 27.24 19.83
CA ALA A 278 6.36 27.37 18.38
C ALA A 278 4.92 27.60 17.91
N LEU A 279 3.95 26.89 18.47
CA LEU A 279 2.54 27.09 18.17
C LEU A 279 2.05 28.48 18.60
N GLY A 280 2.46 28.95 19.77
CA GLY A 280 2.13 30.29 20.26
C GLY A 280 2.68 31.41 19.37
N PHE A 281 3.90 31.23 18.84
CA PHE A 281 4.53 32.20 17.93
C PHE A 281 3.79 32.26 16.60
N VAL A 282 3.44 31.11 16.01
CA VAL A 282 2.64 31.05 14.76
C VAL A 282 1.25 31.64 14.99
N GLY A 283 0.65 31.39 16.14
CA GLY A 283 -0.67 31.91 16.53
C GLY A 283 -0.70 33.42 16.68
N PHE A 284 0.28 33.99 17.38
CA PHE A 284 0.35 35.42 17.67
C PHE A 284 0.52 36.27 16.41
N LEU A 285 1.20 35.72 15.40
CA LEU A 285 1.57 36.46 14.19
C LEU A 285 0.50 36.40 13.09
N GLU A 286 -0.51 35.52 13.22
CA GLU A 286 -1.63 35.23 12.29
C GLU A 286 -1.26 34.87 10.84
N ARG A 287 -0.33 35.59 10.20
CA ARG A 287 0.31 35.31 8.91
C ARG A 287 1.77 35.76 8.95
N THR A 288 2.70 34.81 8.99
CA THR A 288 4.14 35.12 8.89
C THR A 288 4.89 34.06 8.08
N GLY A 289 5.92 34.51 7.35
CA GLY A 289 6.79 33.66 6.56
C GLY A 289 7.56 32.66 7.43
N LYS A 290 7.79 31.45 6.90
CA LYS A 290 8.46 30.36 7.64
C LYS A 290 9.78 30.79 8.28
N GLN A 291 10.60 31.51 7.51
CA GLN A 291 11.92 31.94 7.98
C GLN A 291 11.82 32.95 9.12
N ALA A 292 10.80 33.80 9.14
CA ALA A 292 10.59 34.76 10.20
C ALA A 292 10.16 34.09 11.51
N VAL A 293 9.27 33.09 11.46
CA VAL A 293 8.92 32.29 12.65
C VAL A 293 10.13 31.53 13.19
N ILE A 294 10.95 30.94 12.32
CA ILE A 294 12.18 30.25 12.71
C ILE A 294 13.17 31.22 13.35
N ASN A 295 13.39 32.39 12.76
CA ASN A 295 14.30 33.40 13.32
C ASN A 295 13.84 33.86 14.71
N MET A 296 12.55 34.11 14.91
CA MET A 296 12.01 34.48 16.22
C MET A 296 12.16 33.36 17.26
N LEU A 297 11.96 32.10 16.87
CA LEU A 297 12.22 30.98 17.77
C LEU A 297 13.70 30.89 18.14
N VAL A 298 14.61 31.16 17.21
CA VAL A 298 16.05 31.21 17.45
C VAL A 298 16.44 32.35 18.37
N GLU A 299 15.94 33.56 18.13
CA GLU A 299 16.13 34.73 18.99
C GLU A 299 15.56 34.51 20.40
N SER A 300 14.53 33.67 20.52
CA SER A 300 13.95 33.24 21.80
C SER A 300 14.75 32.13 22.52
N GLY A 301 15.91 31.73 21.98
CA GLY A 301 16.83 30.75 22.58
C GLY A 301 16.66 29.29 22.12
N VAL A 302 15.90 29.03 21.04
CA VAL A 302 15.72 27.67 20.48
C VAL A 302 16.75 27.40 19.39
N ALA A 303 17.41 26.25 19.38
CA ALA A 303 18.30 25.90 18.27
C ALA A 303 17.53 25.83 16.93
N ALA A 304 18.12 26.32 15.83
CA ALA A 304 17.43 26.45 14.55
C ALA A 304 16.81 25.13 14.03
N ASP A 305 17.53 24.01 14.20
CA ASP A 305 17.03 22.69 13.80
C ASP A 305 15.91 22.20 14.72
N ALA A 306 15.96 22.53 16.01
CA ALA A 306 14.88 22.22 16.95
C ALA A 306 13.61 23.03 16.65
N ALA A 307 13.75 24.29 16.21
CA ALA A 307 12.63 25.14 15.80
C ALA A 307 11.94 24.60 14.53
N ARG A 308 12.72 24.16 13.52
CA ARG A 308 12.19 23.52 12.31
C ARG A 308 11.45 22.23 12.64
N ASN A 309 12.07 21.34 13.41
CA ASN A 309 11.48 20.07 13.79
C ASN A 309 10.18 20.25 14.60
N ALA A 310 10.10 21.28 15.45
CA ALA A 310 8.88 21.61 16.19
C ALA A 310 7.76 22.07 15.26
N LEU A 311 8.05 22.98 14.31
CA LEU A 311 7.06 23.46 13.33
C LEU A 311 6.59 22.34 12.40
N GLU A 312 7.47 21.44 11.98
CA GLU A 312 7.11 20.26 11.18
C GLU A 312 6.21 19.30 11.97
N ARG A 313 6.51 19.02 13.23
CA ARG A 313 5.64 18.22 14.10
C ARG A 313 4.26 18.85 14.28
N LEU A 314 4.19 20.16 14.50
CA LEU A 314 2.92 20.88 14.61
C LEU A 314 2.12 20.86 13.30
N ALA A 315 2.80 20.91 12.15
CA ALA A 315 2.16 20.81 10.84
C ALA A 315 1.62 19.39 10.60
N LEU A 316 2.41 18.36 10.93
CA LEU A 316 1.99 16.95 10.87
C LEU A 316 0.84 16.64 11.83
N ALA A 317 0.83 17.29 13.00
CA ALA A 317 -0.25 17.18 13.99
C ALA A 317 -1.51 18.00 13.61
N GLY A 318 -1.48 18.77 12.52
CA GLY A 318 -2.59 19.59 12.07
C GLY A 318 -2.89 20.82 12.92
N LEU A 319 -1.97 21.21 13.81
CA LEU A 319 -2.11 22.38 14.68
C LEU A 319 -1.71 23.68 13.98
N ILE A 320 -0.85 23.57 12.95
CA ILE A 320 -0.55 24.64 12.00
C ILE A 320 -0.65 24.11 10.57
N ARG A 321 -0.93 24.98 9.61
CA ARG A 321 -0.95 24.66 8.18
C ARG A 321 0.31 25.21 7.52
N ASP A 322 1.03 24.33 6.82
CA ASP A 322 2.14 24.71 5.96
C ASP A 322 1.62 25.03 4.55
N THR A 323 1.86 26.25 4.09
CA THR A 323 1.46 26.75 2.75
C THR A 323 2.62 26.82 1.75
N GLY A 324 3.74 26.17 2.04
CA GLY A 324 5.00 26.27 1.29
C GLY A 324 5.88 27.43 1.79
N HIS A 325 5.32 28.64 1.89
CA HIS A 325 6.06 29.85 2.28
C HIS A 325 5.69 30.42 3.66
N ASN A 326 4.51 30.07 4.19
CA ASN A 326 4.03 30.55 5.50
C ASN A 326 3.52 29.40 6.36
N TYR A 327 3.56 29.61 7.68
CA TYR A 327 2.79 28.82 8.64
C TYR A 327 1.54 29.59 9.04
N LEU A 328 0.39 28.92 9.01
CA LEU A 328 -0.90 29.48 9.46
C LEU A 328 -1.40 28.70 10.66
N ALA A 329 -1.78 29.39 11.73
CA ALA A 329 -2.35 28.71 12.89
C ALA A 329 -3.75 28.16 12.58
N VAL A 330 -4.07 26.99 13.12
CA VAL A 330 -5.43 26.44 13.09
C VAL A 330 -6.13 26.84 14.38
N ALA A 331 -7.26 27.55 14.25
CA ALA A 331 -8.02 28.05 15.40
C ALA A 331 -8.45 26.90 16.32
N GLY A 332 -8.27 27.10 17.62
CA GLY A 332 -8.68 26.14 18.65
C GLY A 332 -8.17 26.53 20.04
N ASP A 333 -8.72 25.90 21.07
CA ASP A 333 -8.43 26.24 22.47
C ASP A 333 -6.96 26.08 22.84
N LEU A 334 -6.29 25.12 22.20
CA LEU A 334 -4.86 24.85 22.40
C LEU A 334 -3.99 25.98 21.83
N LEU A 335 -4.40 26.55 20.69
CA LEU A 335 -3.75 27.72 20.10
C LEU A 335 -3.88 28.94 21.03
N ASN A 336 -5.09 29.20 21.54
CA ASN A 336 -5.33 30.34 22.44
C ASN A 336 -4.47 30.27 23.70
N LYS A 337 -4.34 29.08 24.30
CA LYS A 337 -3.46 28.85 25.45
C LYS A 337 -1.97 28.97 25.10
N ALA A 338 -1.56 28.46 23.95
CA ALA A 338 -0.18 28.59 23.46
C ALA A 338 0.19 30.05 23.18
N ILE A 339 -0.73 30.83 22.60
CA ILE A 339 -0.57 32.27 22.40
C ILE A 339 -0.36 32.95 23.75
N GLN A 340 -1.23 32.72 24.75
CA GLN A 340 -1.09 33.32 26.08
C GLN A 340 0.26 33.03 26.75
N GLN A 341 0.80 31.82 26.56
CA GLN A 341 2.12 31.46 27.10
C GLN A 341 3.29 32.08 26.29
N ALA A 342 3.08 32.37 25.01
CA ALA A 342 4.07 33.00 24.14
C ALA A 342 4.10 34.53 24.26
N VAL A 343 3.02 35.17 24.73
CA VAL A 343 2.92 36.64 24.86
C VAL A 343 4.13 37.27 25.57
N PRO A 344 4.61 36.79 26.74
CA PRO A 344 5.76 37.41 27.41
C PRO A 344 7.05 37.38 26.59
N ALA A 345 7.29 36.27 25.87
CA ALA A 345 8.45 36.14 24.99
C ALA A 345 8.32 37.00 23.74
N MET A 346 7.11 37.11 23.18
CA MET A 346 6.83 37.95 22.00
C MET A 346 6.95 39.45 22.32
N ILE A 347 6.54 39.87 23.52
CA ILE A 347 6.72 41.24 24.02
C ILE A 347 8.22 41.57 24.15
N ALA A 348 9.02 40.66 24.72
CA ALA A 348 10.46 40.84 24.86
C ALA A 348 11.21 40.89 23.53
N LEU A 349 10.74 40.19 22.50
CA LEU A 349 11.36 40.14 21.17
C LEU A 349 10.94 41.28 20.25
N ASN A 350 9.70 41.74 20.34
CA ASN A 350 9.16 42.81 19.48
C ASN A 350 9.21 44.21 20.12
N GLY A 351 9.68 44.34 21.36
CA GLY A 351 9.90 45.63 22.02
C GLY A 351 8.64 46.37 22.46
N PHE A 352 7.50 45.69 22.65
CA PHE A 352 6.29 46.30 23.24
C PHE A 352 6.32 46.25 24.78
N GLY A 353 7.43 46.69 25.35
CA GLY A 353 7.61 46.89 26.79
C GLY A 353 7.72 48.38 27.11
N ASP A 354 6.64 49.11 26.84
CA ASP A 354 6.05 50.21 27.64
C ASP A 354 4.75 50.69 26.98
#